data_AF-A0A917PCX2-F1
#
_entry.id   AF-A0A917PCX2-F1
#
_cell.length_a   1.000
_cell.length_b   1.000
_cell.length_c   1.000
_cell.angle_alpha   90.00
_cell.angle_beta   90.00
_cell.angle_gamma   90.00
#
_symmetry.space_group_name_H-M   'P 1'
#
loop_
_entity.id
_entity.type
_entity.pdbx_description
1 polymer ?
#
loop_
_entity_poly.entity_id
_entity_poly.type
_entity_poly.pdbx_seq_one_letter_code
_entity_poly.pdbx_strand_id
1 'polypeptide(L)'
;MIVELAQRIAGRAYELDPGGLQKTMTRLGLEGWPEAIQHLQFQEIGTGGGCSLLSAFLQDPEEHQVIITDGEAGIPSSPDRFWLAIVDAEDTEIFSVSTLSPS
;
A
#
# COMPACT_ATOMS: atom_id res chain seq x y z
N MET A 1 -1.00 7.77 -14.94
CA MET A 1 -2.34 7.47 -14.39
C MET A 1 -2.27 6.49 -13.22
N ILE A 2 -1.72 5.27 -13.38
CA ILE A 2 -1.60 4.30 -12.26
C ILE A 2 -0.74 4.84 -11.11
N VAL A 3 0.47 5.33 -11.41
CA VAL A 3 1.41 5.88 -10.40
C VAL A 3 0.78 7.04 -9.62
N GLU A 4 0.07 7.94 -10.31
CA GLU A 4 -0.58 9.09 -9.68
C GLU A 4 -1.72 8.65 -8.75
N LEU A 5 -2.52 7.65 -9.14
CA LEU A 5 -3.57 7.11 -8.29
C LEU A 5 -2.98 6.40 -7.05
N ALA A 6 -1.95 5.57 -7.24
CA ALA A 6 -1.28 4.88 -6.14
C ALA A 6 -0.70 5.87 -5.12
N GLN A 7 -0.05 6.95 -5.59
CA GLN A 7 0.47 8.01 -4.73
C GLN A 7 -0.65 8.75 -3.98
N ARG A 8 -1.79 9.03 -4.64
CA ARG A 8 -2.95 9.63 -3.97
C ARG A 8 -3.53 8.70 -2.90
N ILE A 9 -3.62 7.40 -3.16
CA ILE A 9 -4.05 6.41 -2.17
C ILE A 9 -3.07 6.34 -1.00
N ALA A 10 -1.76 6.27 -1.27
CA ALA A 10 -0.73 6.22 -0.24
C ALA A 10 -0.74 7.49 0.65
N GLY A 11 -0.96 8.66 0.04
CA GLY A 11 -1.19 9.91 0.77
C GLY A 11 -2.46 9.87 1.62
N ARG A 12 -3.58 9.37 1.05
CA ARG A 12 -4.84 9.24 1.79
C ARG A 12 -4.75 8.26 2.95
N ALA A 13 -4.03 7.15 2.81
CA ALA A 13 -3.75 6.21 3.89
C ALA A 13 -3.01 6.89 5.05
N TYR A 14 -2.05 7.76 4.74
CA TYR A 14 -1.34 8.56 5.74
C TYR A 14 -2.22 9.59 6.44
N GLU A 15 -3.16 10.22 5.74
CA GLU A 15 -4.14 11.11 6.36
C GLU A 15 -5.06 10.38 7.35
N LEU A 16 -5.39 9.11 7.07
CA LEU A 16 -6.28 8.30 7.90
C LEU A 16 -5.57 7.74 9.15
N ASP A 17 -4.33 7.26 9.02
CA ASP A 17 -3.54 6.77 10.15
C ASP A 17 -2.05 7.15 10.04
N PRO A 18 -1.70 8.42 10.32
CA PRO A 18 -0.31 8.86 10.25
C PRO A 18 0.57 8.21 11.33
N GLY A 19 -0.02 7.92 12.49
CA GLY A 19 0.69 7.35 13.64
C GLY A 19 1.06 5.89 13.44
N GLY A 20 0.11 5.08 12.94
CA GLY A 20 0.32 3.67 12.61
C GLY A 20 1.36 3.48 11.52
N LEU A 21 1.27 4.26 10.44
CA LEU A 21 2.26 4.23 9.35
C LEU A 21 3.64 4.66 9.82
N GLN A 22 3.76 5.78 10.55
CA GLN A 22 5.05 6.22 11.07
C GLN A 22 5.68 5.17 11.99
N LYS A 23 4.90 4.58 12.90
CA LYS A 23 5.38 3.53 13.81
C LYS A 23 5.83 2.29 13.06
N THR A 24 5.11 1.89 12.01
CA THR A 24 5.49 0.76 11.16
C THR A 24 6.79 1.05 10.42
N MET A 25 6.93 2.22 9.77
CA MET A 25 8.17 2.61 9.09
C MET A 25 9.38 2.60 10.03
N THR A 26 9.25 3.17 11.23
CA THR A 26 10.32 3.15 12.23
C THR A 26 10.68 1.73 12.67
N ARG A 27 9.70 0.82 12.82
CA ARG A 27 9.96 -0.60 13.13
C ARG A 27 10.75 -1.29 12.01
N LEU A 28 10.51 -0.92 10.76
CA LEU A 28 11.23 -1.43 9.59
C LEU A 28 12.58 -0.72 9.33
N GLY A 29 12.99 0.22 10.20
CA GLY A 29 14.23 0.97 10.04
C GLY A 29 14.20 2.07 8.96
N LEU A 30 13.01 2.45 8.51
CA LEU A 30 12.80 3.51 7.51
C LEU A 30 12.57 4.88 8.17
N GLU A 31 12.96 5.96 7.48
CA GLU A 31 12.90 7.33 8.00
C GLU A 31 11.46 7.80 8.28
N GLY A 32 10.49 7.32 7.49
CA GLY A 32 9.07 7.61 7.67
C GLY A 32 8.27 7.42 6.40
N TRP A 33 6.94 7.47 6.53
CA TRP A 33 6.05 7.22 5.40
C TRP A 33 6.15 8.30 4.30
N PRO A 34 6.17 9.61 4.62
CA PRO A 34 6.27 10.65 3.59
C PRO A 34 7.52 10.57 2.72
N GLU A 35 8.64 10.07 3.26
CA GLU A 35 9.86 9.85 2.50
C GLU A 35 9.76 8.55 1.68
N ALA A 36 9.33 7.45 2.31
CA ALA A 36 9.19 6.16 1.63
C ALA A 36 8.31 6.24 0.37
N ILE A 37 7.15 6.93 0.44
CA ILE A 37 6.22 7.01 -0.69
C ILE A 37 6.78 7.74 -1.93
N GLN A 38 7.77 8.61 -1.76
CA GLN A 38 8.38 9.33 -2.89
C GLN A 38 9.19 8.39 -3.78
N HIS A 39 9.66 7.27 -3.22
CA HIS A 39 10.52 6.30 -3.90
C HIS A 39 9.75 5.05 -4.35
N LEU A 40 8.46 4.92 -3.98
CA LEU A 40 7.63 3.77 -4.36
C LEU A 40 7.37 3.74 -5.87
N GLN A 41 7.69 2.61 -6.49
CA GLN A 41 7.41 2.35 -7.90
C GLN A 41 6.32 1.28 -8.00
N PHE A 42 5.07 1.73 -8.10
CA PHE A 42 3.93 0.82 -8.19
C PHE A 42 3.82 0.14 -9.55
N GLN A 43 3.63 -1.17 -9.51
CA GLN A 43 3.31 -2.03 -10.64
C GLN A 43 1.99 -2.75 -10.41
N GLU A 44 1.27 -3.01 -11.50
CA GLU A 44 0.07 -3.85 -11.45
C GLU A 44 0.47 -5.32 -11.41
N ILE A 45 -0.06 -6.05 -10.43
CA ILE A 45 0.09 -7.50 -10.28
C ILE A 45 -1.28 -8.14 -10.43
N GLY A 46 -1.42 -9.07 -11.38
CA GLY A 46 -2.62 -9.89 -11.50
C GLY A 46 -2.63 -10.99 -10.45
N THR A 47 -3.71 -11.09 -9.66
CA THR A 47 -3.87 -12.11 -8.61
C THR A 47 -4.71 -13.30 -9.07
N GLY A 48 -5.19 -13.27 -10.33
CA GLY A 48 -6.04 -14.30 -10.92
C GLY A 48 -7.52 -13.93 -10.91
N GLY A 49 -8.34 -14.63 -11.70
CA GLY A 49 -9.79 -14.39 -11.75
C GLY A 49 -10.24 -13.01 -12.26
N GLY A 50 -9.33 -12.25 -12.88
CA GLY A 50 -9.58 -10.87 -13.30
C GLY A 50 -9.30 -9.81 -12.23
N CYS A 51 -8.80 -10.22 -11.06
CA CYS A 51 -8.39 -9.30 -10.00
C CYS A 51 -6.94 -8.85 -10.19
N SER A 52 -6.68 -7.59 -9.86
CA SER A 52 -5.33 -7.02 -9.82
C SER A 52 -5.13 -6.26 -8.52
N LEU A 53 -3.87 -6.06 -8.14
CA LEU A 53 -3.46 -5.12 -7.09
C LEU A 53 -2.30 -4.28 -7.60
N LEU A 54 -2.04 -3.16 -6.94
CA LEU A 54 -0.82 -2.39 -7.12
C LEU A 54 0.17 -2.81 -6.04
N SER A 55 1.40 -3.15 -6.42
CA SER A 55 2.48 -3.47 -5.48
C SER A 55 3.69 -2.57 -5.72
N ALA A 56 4.39 -2.18 -4.67
CA ALA A 56 5.68 -1.52 -4.70
C ALA A 56 6.56 -2.00 -3.54
N PHE A 57 7.84 -2.28 -3.80
CA PHE A 57 8.79 -2.60 -2.74
C PHE A 57 9.17 -1.37 -1.94
N LEU A 58 9.29 -1.54 -0.62
CA LEU A 58 9.97 -0.61 0.25
C LEU A 58 11.49 -0.75 0.08
N GLN A 59 12.21 0.34 0.35
CA GLN A 59 13.68 0.35 0.27
C GLN A 59 14.30 -0.12 1.59
N ASP A 60 13.94 -1.32 2.01
CA ASP A 60 14.43 -1.96 3.23
C ASP A 60 15.06 -3.33 2.89
N PRO A 61 15.92 -3.89 3.76
CA PRO A 61 16.65 -5.13 3.46
C PRO A 61 15.81 -6.40 3.55
N GLU A 62 14.60 -6.34 4.11
CA GLU A 62 13.71 -7.49 4.31
C GLU A 62 12.66 -7.63 3.20
N GLU A 63 12.79 -6.83 2.12
CA GLU A 63 11.97 -6.89 0.91
C GLU A 63 10.46 -6.70 1.17
N HIS A 64 10.11 -5.84 2.13
CA HIS A 64 8.72 -5.53 2.41
C HIS A 64 8.05 -4.84 1.22
N GLN A 65 6.74 -5.05 1.09
CA GLN A 65 5.95 -4.50 0.00
C GLN A 65 4.78 -3.68 0.51
N VAL A 66 4.46 -2.61 -0.21
CA VAL A 66 3.19 -1.90 -0.11
C VAL A 66 2.27 -2.45 -1.18
N ILE A 67 1.13 -2.99 -0.78
CA ILE A 67 0.08 -3.47 -1.67
C ILE A 67 -1.18 -2.62 -1.55
N ILE A 68 -1.86 -2.39 -2.68
CA ILE A 68 -3.08 -1.60 -2.75
C ILE A 68 -4.10 -2.31 -3.65
N THR A 69 -5.31 -2.53 -3.12
CA THR A 69 -6.47 -3.01 -3.88
C THR A 69 -7.76 -2.35 -3.35
N ASP A 70 -8.84 -2.36 -4.11
CA ASP A 70 -10.18 -1.99 -3.63
C ASP A 70 -11.10 -3.22 -3.44
N GLY A 71 -10.54 -4.42 -3.60
CA GLY A 71 -11.24 -5.70 -3.47
C GLY A 71 -12.08 -6.09 -4.69
N GLU A 72 -12.07 -5.27 -5.75
CA GLU A 72 -12.81 -5.53 -6.99
C GLU A 72 -11.91 -6.13 -8.07
N ALA A 73 -12.51 -6.45 -9.23
CA ALA A 73 -11.76 -6.82 -10.42
C ALA A 73 -10.96 -5.62 -10.95
N GLY A 74 -9.72 -5.88 -11.40
CA GLY A 74 -8.78 -4.86 -11.87
C GLY A 74 -8.09 -4.09 -10.73
N ILE A 75 -7.46 -2.98 -11.09
CA ILE A 75 -6.77 -2.08 -10.14
C ILE A 75 -7.76 -1.12 -9.48
N PRO A 76 -7.40 -0.55 -8.31
CA PRO A 76 -8.18 0.52 -7.70
C PRO A 76 -8.53 1.62 -8.69
N SER A 77 -9.74 2.17 -8.58
CA SER A 77 -10.22 3.26 -9.45
C SER A 77 -10.40 4.60 -8.74
N SER A 78 -10.33 4.61 -7.40
CA SER A 78 -10.59 5.79 -6.57
C SER A 78 -9.64 5.86 -5.37
N PRO A 79 -9.14 7.05 -5.00
CA PRO A 79 -8.36 7.22 -3.78
C PRO A 79 -9.19 7.13 -2.49
N ASP A 80 -10.53 7.12 -2.60
CA ASP A 80 -11.43 7.07 -1.45
C ASP A 80 -11.91 5.66 -1.12
N ARG A 81 -11.63 4.69 -1.99
CA ARG A 81 -12.02 3.28 -1.83
C ARG A 81 -10.79 2.39 -2.02
N PHE A 82 -10.17 2.00 -0.93
CA PHE A 82 -8.97 1.16 -0.97
C PHE A 82 -8.76 0.39 0.34
N TRP A 83 -7.95 -0.65 0.22
CA TRP A 83 -7.18 -1.28 1.28
C TRP A 83 -5.71 -1.19 0.88
N LEU A 84 -4.91 -0.58 1.74
CA LEU A 84 -3.46 -0.48 1.61
C LEU A 84 -2.85 -1.28 2.75
N ALA A 85 -1.93 -2.18 2.43
CA ALA A 85 -1.20 -2.95 3.43
C ALA A 85 0.31 -2.91 3.18
N ILE A 86 1.04 -3.07 4.27
CA ILE A 86 2.46 -3.40 4.25
C ILE A 86 2.56 -4.89 4.59
N VAL A 87 3.21 -5.65 3.73
CA VAL A 87 3.42 -7.10 3.88
C VAL A 87 4.90 -7.44 3.88
N ASP A 88 5.26 -8.57 4.50
CA ASP A 88 6.59 -9.16 4.37
C ASP A 88 6.75 -9.95 3.06
N ALA A 89 7.94 -10.52 2.87
CA ALA A 89 8.26 -11.35 1.71
C ALA A 89 7.44 -12.65 1.60
N GLU A 90 6.73 -13.05 2.68
CA GLU A 90 5.82 -14.20 2.71
C GLU A 90 4.35 -13.78 2.53
N ASP A 91 4.10 -12.53 2.11
CA ASP A 91 2.77 -11.91 1.96
C ASP A 91 1.97 -11.82 3.28
N THR A 92 2.65 -11.85 4.43
CA THR A 92 1.98 -11.67 5.74
C THR A 92 1.74 -10.20 6.01
N GLU A 93 0.50 -9.84 6.35
CA GLU A 93 0.14 -8.47 6.73
C GLU A 93 0.85 -8.03 8.02
N ILE A 94 1.59 -6.93 7.92
CA ILE A 94 2.28 -6.27 9.03
C ILE A 94 1.46 -5.09 9.57
N PHE A 95 0.78 -4.40 8.67
CA PHE A 95 -0.02 -3.22 8.94
C PHE A 95 -0.97 -2.96 7.77
N SER A 96 -2.17 -2.46 8.04
CA SER A 96 -3.11 -2.06 6.99
C SER A 96 -3.93 -0.83 7.36
N VAL A 97 -4.34 -0.09 6.33
CA VAL A 97 -5.31 1.01 6.40
C VAL A 97 -6.34 0.77 5.30
N SER A 98 -7.61 0.86 5.68
CA SER A 98 -8.72 0.55 4.79
C SER A 98 -9.84 1.59 4.88
N THR A 99 -10.42 1.94 3.73
CA THR A 99 -11.74 2.58 3.66
C THR A 99 -12.84 1.60 3.26
N LEU A 100 -12.49 0.35 2.97
CA LEU A 100 -13.46 -0.72 2.75
C LEU A 100 -14.17 -1.03 4.07
N SER A 101 -15.50 -1.12 4.03
CA SER A 101 -16.28 -1.51 5.22
C SER A 101 -15.96 -2.96 5.60
N PRO A 102 -15.84 -3.29 6.90
CA PRO A 102 -15.79 -4.68 7.33
C PRO A 102 -17.11 -5.36 6.95
N SER A 103 -17.01 -6.43 6.19
CA SER A 103 -18.14 -7.30 5.82
C SER A 103 -18.68 -8.07 7.02
#